data_AF-A0A2K1IJ04-F1
#
_entry.id   AF-A0A2K1IJ04-F1
#
_cell.length_a   1.000
_cell.length_b   1.000
_cell.length_c   1.000
_cell.angle_alpha   90.00
_cell.angle_beta   90.00
_cell.angle_gamma   90.00
#
_symmetry.space_group_name_H-M   'P 1'
#
loop_
_entity.id
_entity.type
_entity.pdbx_description
1 polymer ?
#
loop_
_entity_poly.entity_id
_entity_poly.type
_entity_poly.pdbx_seq_one_letter_code
_entity_poly.pdbx_strand_id
1 'polypeptide(L)'
;MEALQQSVANARAAVVPVASATGVPTSQVSQVKMSFVSGSGSAFRGNALVASVSKTLSASSSSSPSRAVVVAKTETAAGGYAEALADLSQATNTLDTINKDMEALGELMTNETLYDFLVSPVIDGDKKKSILKTVAEDAKFSDVTLNFLNLLVDKKRIDLIKEVTKEFEVIYNELTDTQVATVISAVKIEKPQLALIAKKIQSLCGAKNVRIKNVLDPTLIAGFIVQYGKDGSRYIDMSVKGQLDKLASQFAAAEQSATA
;
A
#
# COMPACT_ATOMS: atom_id res chain seq x y z
N MET A 1 -48.62 31.57 40.87
CA MET A 1 -48.48 31.12 39.46
C MET A 1 -47.32 30.15 39.44
N GLU A 2 -47.56 28.97 40.01
CA GLU A 2 -46.55 28.10 40.63
C GLU A 2 -46.94 26.65 40.30
N ALA A 3 -47.28 26.41 39.02
CA ALA A 3 -47.92 25.18 38.58
C ALA A 3 -47.50 24.74 37.17
N LEU A 4 -46.27 25.08 36.72
CA LEU A 4 -45.71 24.56 35.47
C LEU A 4 -44.26 24.03 35.58
N GLN A 5 -43.71 23.90 36.79
CA GLN A 5 -42.39 23.27 37.01
C GLN A 5 -42.46 21.83 37.57
N GLN A 6 -43.65 21.25 37.75
CA GLN A 6 -43.80 19.94 38.41
C GLN A 6 -43.84 18.71 37.47
N SER A 7 -43.70 18.85 36.15
CA SER A 7 -44.00 17.75 35.21
C SER A 7 -42.80 16.94 34.69
N VAL A 8 -41.55 17.25 35.02
CA VAL A 8 -40.37 16.46 34.54
C VAL A 8 -39.60 15.77 35.68
N ALA A 9 -40.10 15.86 36.91
CA ALA A 9 -39.52 15.21 38.09
C ALA A 9 -39.88 13.70 38.24
N ASN A 10 -40.66 13.12 37.32
CA ASN A 10 -41.17 11.74 37.43
C ASN A 10 -40.56 10.76 36.41
N ALA A 11 -39.23 10.71 36.31
CA ALA A 11 -38.54 9.64 35.58
C ALA A 11 -37.28 9.14 36.32
N ARG A 12 -37.34 9.10 37.66
CA ARG A 12 -36.24 8.62 38.51
C ARG A 12 -36.76 7.73 39.63
N ALA A 13 -37.25 6.54 39.29
CA ALA A 13 -37.51 5.47 40.27
C ALA A 13 -37.62 4.09 39.58
N ALA A 14 -36.49 3.42 39.43
CA ALA A 14 -36.41 1.95 39.42
C ALA A 14 -35.01 1.56 39.91
N VAL A 15 -34.83 1.71 41.22
CA VAL A 15 -33.81 1.01 42.01
C VAL A 15 -34.37 -0.37 42.31
N VAL A 16 -33.54 -1.42 42.24
CA VAL A 16 -33.51 -2.60 43.14
C VAL A 16 -32.23 -3.42 42.82
N PRO A 17 -31.64 -4.11 43.82
CA PRO A 17 -30.21 -3.99 44.10
C PRO A 17 -29.38 -5.30 44.06
N VAL A 18 -28.06 -5.09 44.24
CA VAL A 18 -27.00 -5.94 44.81
C VAL A 18 -27.40 -7.34 45.32
N ALA A 19 -26.75 -8.37 44.79
CA ALA A 19 -26.39 -9.58 45.52
C ALA A 19 -25.04 -10.13 45.03
N SER A 20 -24.06 -10.08 45.93
CA SER A 20 -22.77 -10.75 45.89
C SER A 20 -22.92 -12.27 45.93
N ALA A 21 -22.27 -12.98 45.02
CA ALA A 21 -21.98 -14.41 45.18
C ALA A 21 -20.56 -14.71 44.69
N THR A 22 -19.71 -14.92 45.69
CA THR A 22 -18.44 -15.65 45.65
C THR A 22 -18.56 -16.98 44.92
N GLY A 23 -17.61 -17.29 44.04
CA GLY A 23 -17.48 -18.60 43.43
C GLY A 23 -16.34 -18.66 42.43
N VAL A 24 -15.14 -18.99 42.92
CA VAL A 24 -14.00 -19.43 42.10
C VAL A 24 -14.32 -20.82 41.52
N PRO A 25 -14.12 -21.04 40.21
CA PRO A 25 -13.75 -22.37 39.75
C PRO A 25 -12.35 -22.39 39.13
N THR A 26 -11.48 -23.04 39.90
CA THR A 26 -10.19 -23.63 39.55
C THR A 26 -10.31 -24.69 38.44
N SER A 27 -9.27 -24.81 37.62
CA SER A 27 -8.96 -25.91 36.68
C SER A 27 -9.91 -26.04 35.48
N GLN A 28 -9.43 -26.07 34.24
CA GLN A 28 -8.68 -27.19 33.69
C GLN A 28 -7.73 -26.72 32.58
N VAL A 29 -6.45 -26.99 32.78
CA VAL A 29 -5.40 -26.97 31.76
C VAL A 29 -5.59 -28.21 30.89
N SER A 30 -5.88 -28.01 29.60
CA SER A 30 -5.83 -29.09 28.62
C SER A 30 -4.38 -29.51 28.41
N GLN A 31 -3.98 -30.60 29.07
CA GLN A 31 -2.73 -31.29 28.76
C GLN A 31 -2.89 -32.17 27.54
N VAL A 32 -2.02 -31.91 26.56
CA VAL A 32 -1.74 -32.78 25.42
C VAL A 32 -1.07 -34.05 25.94
N LYS A 33 -1.68 -35.18 25.61
CA LYS A 33 -1.27 -36.54 26.00
C LYS A 33 -0.09 -36.98 25.13
N MET A 34 1.14 -36.89 25.64
CA MET A 34 2.30 -37.57 25.07
C MET A 34 2.62 -38.81 25.91
N SER A 35 2.20 -39.98 25.43
CA SER A 35 2.62 -41.27 25.95
C SER A 35 3.99 -41.62 25.36
N PHE A 36 5.04 -41.43 26.16
CA PHE A 36 6.34 -42.07 25.92
C PHE A 36 6.29 -43.49 26.49
N VAL A 37 6.41 -44.47 25.60
CA VAL A 37 6.61 -45.88 25.95
C VAL A 37 8.09 -46.07 26.31
N SER A 38 8.33 -46.57 27.52
CA SER A 38 9.63 -47.08 27.95
C SER A 38 9.83 -48.49 27.37
N GLY A 39 10.87 -48.65 26.54
CA GLY A 39 11.35 -49.94 26.07
C GLY A 39 12.78 -50.19 26.56
N SER A 40 12.89 -50.96 27.63
CA SER A 40 14.12 -51.62 28.08
C SER A 40 14.59 -52.62 27.02
N GLY A 41 15.87 -52.64 26.68
CA GLY A 41 16.38 -53.55 25.65
C GLY A 41 17.89 -53.47 25.42
N SER A 42 18.61 -54.15 26.29
CA SER A 42 20.06 -54.37 26.29
C SER A 42 20.59 -55.10 25.03
N ALA A 43 21.87 -54.81 24.74
CA ALA A 43 22.85 -55.61 23.99
C ALA A 43 22.69 -55.68 22.47
N PHE A 44 23.75 -55.31 21.74
CA PHE A 44 24.49 -56.27 20.93
C PHE A 44 25.90 -55.75 20.62
N ARG A 45 26.86 -56.63 20.87
CA ARG A 45 28.29 -56.51 20.56
C ARG A 45 28.53 -56.58 19.05
N GLY A 46 29.64 -56.05 18.56
CA GLY A 46 30.26 -56.59 17.34
C GLY A 46 31.02 -55.60 16.47
N ASN A 47 32.33 -55.60 16.64
CA ASN A 47 33.35 -54.96 15.80
C ASN A 47 33.43 -55.63 14.41
N ALA A 48 33.55 -54.88 13.31
CA ALA A 48 34.20 -55.37 12.08
C ALA A 48 34.34 -54.31 10.97
N LEU A 49 35.60 -54.13 10.56
CA LEU A 49 36.07 -54.07 9.17
C LEU A 49 35.89 -52.77 8.36
N VAL A 50 36.96 -51.98 8.47
CA VAL A 50 37.72 -51.37 7.37
C VAL A 50 37.48 -52.03 6.00
N ALA A 51 37.11 -51.21 5.01
CA ALA A 51 37.45 -51.44 3.61
C ALA A 51 37.65 -50.09 2.90
N SER A 52 38.92 -49.79 2.68
CA SER A 52 39.44 -48.83 1.69
C SER A 52 38.98 -49.17 0.27
N VAL A 53 38.89 -48.17 -0.62
CA VAL A 53 39.51 -48.13 -1.98
C VAL A 53 38.87 -47.03 -2.85
N SER A 54 39.71 -46.04 -3.17
CA SER A 54 39.87 -45.34 -4.46
C SER A 54 38.74 -44.48 -5.08
N LYS A 55 38.95 -43.16 -4.96
CA LYS A 55 39.34 -42.27 -6.07
C LYS A 55 38.59 -42.45 -7.41
N THR A 56 37.61 -41.58 -7.67
CA THR A 56 37.57 -40.82 -8.93
C THR A 56 37.08 -39.40 -8.66
N LEU A 57 38.00 -38.45 -8.84
CA LEU A 57 37.71 -37.02 -8.92
C LEU A 57 37.28 -36.75 -10.36
N SER A 58 36.01 -36.43 -10.55
CA SER A 58 35.47 -35.86 -11.79
C SER A 58 34.99 -34.46 -11.47
N ALA A 59 35.82 -33.48 -11.81
CA ALA A 59 35.41 -32.10 -11.94
C ALA A 59 34.45 -31.98 -13.13
N SER A 60 33.24 -31.48 -12.90
CA SER A 60 32.52 -30.68 -13.90
C SER A 60 31.30 -29.99 -13.28
N SER A 61 31.16 -28.72 -13.65
CA SER A 61 29.99 -27.84 -13.50
C SER A 61 29.57 -27.46 -12.08
N SER A 62 30.28 -26.46 -11.54
CA SER A 62 29.67 -25.39 -10.77
C SER A 62 28.61 -24.68 -11.61
N SER A 63 27.39 -25.23 -11.69
CA SER A 63 26.22 -24.47 -12.09
C SER A 63 25.69 -23.73 -10.88
N SER A 64 26.37 -22.65 -10.50
CA SER A 64 25.69 -21.57 -9.79
C SER A 64 24.43 -21.27 -10.60
N PRO A 65 23.22 -21.32 -10.02
CA PRO A 65 22.09 -20.71 -10.69
C PRO A 65 22.49 -19.25 -10.82
N SER A 66 22.83 -18.86 -12.04
CA SER A 66 22.91 -17.47 -12.43
C SER A 66 21.53 -16.96 -12.11
N ARG A 67 21.40 -16.27 -10.97
CA ARG A 67 20.23 -15.45 -10.68
C ARG A 67 20.17 -14.55 -11.89
N ALA A 68 19.27 -14.86 -12.81
CA ALA A 68 18.95 -14.00 -13.92
C ALA A 68 18.44 -12.73 -13.25
N VAL A 69 19.35 -11.79 -13.04
CA VAL A 69 18.98 -10.41 -12.80
C VAL A 69 18.46 -9.99 -14.15
N VAL A 70 17.17 -10.23 -14.35
CA VAL A 70 16.37 -9.54 -15.33
C VAL A 70 16.51 -8.07 -14.96
N VAL A 71 17.48 -7.40 -15.58
CA VAL A 71 17.64 -5.95 -15.46
C VAL A 71 16.49 -5.36 -16.26
N ALA A 72 15.33 -5.23 -15.63
CA ALA A 72 14.20 -4.53 -16.18
C ALA A 72 14.30 -3.06 -15.75
N LYS A 73 14.43 -2.17 -16.74
CA LYS A 73 13.97 -0.78 -16.70
C LYS A 73 14.17 -0.03 -15.36
N THR A 74 15.41 0.20 -14.93
CA THR A 74 15.71 1.17 -13.87
C THR A 74 16.79 2.14 -14.33
N GLU A 75 16.35 3.29 -14.85
CA GLU A 75 17.26 4.38 -15.23
C GLU A 75 17.69 5.23 -14.01
N THR A 76 16.98 5.09 -12.88
CA THR A 76 17.16 5.86 -11.65
C THR A 76 17.56 4.97 -10.47
N ALA A 77 18.36 5.51 -9.54
CA ALA A 77 18.74 4.80 -8.32
C ALA A 77 17.53 4.54 -7.41
N ALA A 78 16.56 5.47 -7.39
CA ALA A 78 15.30 5.31 -6.70
C ALA A 78 14.51 4.12 -7.26
N GLY A 79 14.52 3.93 -8.59
CA GLY A 79 13.75 2.88 -9.25
C GLY A 79 14.21 1.50 -8.82
N GLY A 80 15.53 1.31 -8.69
CA GLY A 80 16.10 0.07 -8.17
C GLY A 80 15.73 -0.24 -6.72
N TYR A 81 15.56 0.79 -5.86
CA TYR A 81 15.07 0.58 -4.50
C TYR A 81 13.57 0.26 -4.47
N ALA A 82 12.78 0.93 -5.31
CA ALA A 82 11.34 0.69 -5.42
C ALA A 82 11.05 -0.72 -5.96
N GLU A 83 11.78 -1.17 -6.98
CA GLU A 83 11.68 -2.53 -7.54
C GLU A 83 12.08 -3.58 -6.50
N ALA A 84 13.20 -3.38 -5.79
CA ALA A 84 13.61 -4.29 -4.73
C ALA A 84 12.58 -4.39 -3.59
N LEU A 85 11.93 -3.29 -3.23
CA LEU A 85 10.84 -3.28 -2.25
C LEU A 85 9.59 -3.99 -2.78
N ALA A 86 9.26 -3.80 -4.06
CA ALA A 86 8.15 -4.48 -4.72
C ALA A 86 8.37 -6.00 -4.77
N ASP A 87 9.55 -6.45 -5.17
CA ASP A 87 9.93 -7.87 -5.18
C ASP A 87 9.81 -8.49 -3.79
N LEU A 88 10.32 -7.79 -2.77
CA LEU A 88 10.23 -8.25 -1.39
C LEU A 88 8.77 -8.33 -0.93
N SER A 89 7.96 -7.32 -1.26
CA SER A 89 6.53 -7.29 -0.92
C SER A 89 5.72 -8.43 -1.55
N GLN A 90 6.09 -8.87 -2.75
CA GLN A 90 5.51 -10.03 -3.41
C GLN A 90 5.93 -11.33 -2.71
N ALA A 91 7.21 -11.45 -2.37
CA ALA A 91 7.71 -12.63 -1.66
C ALA A 91 7.05 -12.83 -0.28
N THR A 92 6.75 -11.75 0.42
CA THR A 92 6.08 -11.77 1.73
C THR A 92 4.55 -11.71 1.64
N ASN A 93 3.97 -11.54 0.45
CA ASN A 93 2.54 -11.32 0.22
C ASN A 93 1.96 -10.12 1.02
N THR A 94 2.78 -9.10 1.30
CA THR A 94 2.41 -7.89 2.07
C THR A 94 2.30 -6.65 1.18
N LEU A 95 1.95 -6.85 -0.09
CA LEU A 95 1.93 -5.81 -1.11
C LEU A 95 0.93 -4.68 -0.80
N ASP A 96 -0.28 -5.01 -0.34
CA ASP A 96 -1.30 -4.01 0.01
C ASP A 96 -0.99 -3.25 1.30
N THR A 97 -0.35 -3.90 2.27
CA THR A 97 0.05 -3.25 3.53
C THR A 97 1.20 -2.29 3.29
N ILE A 98 2.21 -2.71 2.52
CA ILE A 98 3.35 -1.85 2.18
C ILE A 98 2.88 -0.67 1.31
N ASN A 99 1.92 -0.86 0.41
CA ASN A 99 1.36 0.25 -0.35
C ASN A 99 0.71 1.32 0.54
N LYS A 100 -0.06 0.92 1.54
CA LYS A 100 -0.63 1.85 2.53
C LYS A 100 0.44 2.56 3.34
N ASP A 101 1.48 1.82 3.75
CA ASP A 101 2.62 2.40 4.46
C ASP A 101 3.32 3.46 3.60
N MET A 102 3.54 3.18 2.32
CA MET A 102 4.20 4.09 1.38
C MET A 102 3.34 5.33 1.06
N GLU A 103 2.01 5.19 0.98
CA GLU A 103 1.08 6.32 0.86
C GLU A 103 1.17 7.24 2.09
N ALA A 104 1.09 6.66 3.29
CA ALA A 104 1.23 7.41 4.54
C ALA A 104 2.61 8.07 4.68
N LEU A 105 3.69 7.38 4.25
CA LEU A 105 5.02 7.98 4.16
C LEU A 105 5.04 9.16 3.19
N GLY A 106 4.39 9.04 2.03
CA GLY A 106 4.24 10.13 1.07
C GLY A 106 3.61 11.38 1.70
N GLU A 107 2.52 11.19 2.45
CA GLU A 107 1.85 12.28 3.19
C GLU A 107 2.75 12.92 4.24
N LEU A 108 3.48 12.13 5.03
CA LEU A 108 4.42 12.63 6.03
C LEU A 108 5.59 13.41 5.41
N MET A 109 6.08 12.98 4.25
CA MET A 109 7.19 13.63 3.54
C MET A 109 6.80 14.95 2.87
N THR A 110 5.50 15.29 2.83
CA THR A 110 5.01 16.63 2.45
C THR A 110 5.42 17.68 3.48
N ASN A 111 5.68 17.28 4.73
CA ASN A 111 6.15 18.18 5.77
C ASN A 111 7.64 18.48 5.57
N GLU A 112 7.96 19.70 5.14
CA GLU A 112 9.33 20.14 4.82
C GLU A 112 10.27 20.02 6.03
N THR A 113 9.81 20.37 7.24
CA THR A 113 10.61 20.25 8.47
C THR A 113 11.07 18.84 8.77
N LEU A 114 10.22 17.83 8.55
CA LEU A 114 10.60 16.42 8.73
C LEU A 114 11.54 15.96 7.63
N TYR A 115 11.29 16.38 6.39
CA TYR A 115 12.13 16.03 5.25
C TYR A 115 13.56 16.60 5.40
N ASP A 116 13.70 17.87 5.74
CA ASP A 116 14.99 18.54 5.91
C ASP A 116 15.80 17.92 7.05
N PHE A 117 15.12 17.52 8.13
CA PHE A 117 15.75 16.78 9.23
C PHE A 117 16.33 15.43 8.75
N LEU A 118 15.59 14.71 7.90
CA LEU A 118 16.04 13.42 7.38
C LEU A 118 17.20 13.58 6.38
N VAL A 119 17.12 14.57 5.49
CA VAL A 119 18.15 14.86 4.47
C VAL A 119 19.46 15.35 5.09
N SER A 120 19.39 16.10 6.19
CA SER A 120 20.58 16.71 6.80
C SER A 120 21.66 15.68 7.17
N PRO A 121 22.87 15.73 6.58
CA PRO A 121 23.94 14.76 6.85
C PRO A 121 24.63 15.00 8.21
N VAL A 122 24.33 16.12 8.88
CA VAL A 122 24.93 16.52 10.16
C VAL A 122 24.36 15.70 11.33
N ILE A 123 23.19 15.11 11.14
CA ILE A 123 22.48 14.37 12.18
C ILE A 123 22.93 12.92 12.16
N ASP A 124 23.28 12.43 13.34
CA ASP A 124 23.75 11.06 13.53
C ASP A 124 22.69 10.02 13.12
N GLY A 125 23.15 8.92 12.53
CA GLY A 125 22.28 7.87 11.97
C GLY A 125 21.37 7.24 13.02
N ASP A 126 21.88 7.08 14.24
CA ASP A 126 21.11 6.48 15.34
C ASP A 126 19.97 7.37 15.81
N LYS A 127 20.17 8.70 15.83
CA LYS A 127 19.11 9.67 16.14
C LYS A 127 18.02 9.64 15.07
N LYS A 128 18.40 9.54 13.79
CA LYS A 128 17.45 9.41 12.68
C LYS A 128 16.62 8.13 12.81
N LYS A 129 17.26 6.99 13.09
CA LYS A 129 16.56 5.71 13.29
C LYS A 129 15.58 5.75 14.47
N SER A 130 15.96 6.39 15.58
CA SER A 130 15.06 6.54 16.73
C SER A 130 13.80 7.33 16.37
N ILE A 131 13.95 8.42 15.63
CA ILE A 131 12.82 9.26 15.22
C ILE A 131 11.94 8.54 14.19
N LEU A 132 12.56 7.84 13.25
CA LEU A 132 11.84 7.02 12.29
C LEU A 132 11.04 5.90 12.97
N LYS A 133 11.56 5.30 14.03
CA LYS A 133 10.82 4.33 14.84
C LYS A 133 9.60 4.96 15.51
N THR A 134 9.74 6.11 16.16
CA THR A 134 8.60 6.78 16.78
C THR A 134 7.54 7.17 15.75
N VAL A 135 7.95 7.70 14.59
CA VAL A 135 7.02 8.05 13.50
C VAL A 135 6.34 6.81 12.93
N ALA A 136 7.06 5.70 12.84
CA ALA A 136 6.53 4.44 12.35
C ALA A 136 5.57 3.75 13.32
N GLU A 137 5.79 3.90 14.63
CA GLU A 137 4.88 3.44 15.67
C GLU A 137 3.56 4.25 15.62
N ASP A 138 3.66 5.57 15.44
CA ASP A 138 2.50 6.45 15.28
C ASP A 138 1.70 6.11 14.00
N ALA A 139 2.40 5.86 12.89
CA ALA A 139 1.81 5.52 11.60
C ALA A 139 1.46 4.02 11.43
N LYS A 140 1.86 3.16 12.39
CA LYS A 140 1.70 1.71 12.39
C LYS A 140 2.25 1.01 11.13
N PHE A 141 3.48 1.36 10.75
CA PHE A 141 4.13 0.72 9.61
C PHE A 141 4.46 -0.75 9.87
N SER A 142 4.50 -1.53 8.80
CA SER A 142 4.97 -2.92 8.85
C SER A 142 6.48 -3.01 9.10
N ASP A 143 6.91 -4.14 9.69
CA ASP A 143 8.33 -4.42 9.97
C ASP A 143 9.20 -4.35 8.72
N VAL A 144 8.63 -4.73 7.57
CA VAL A 144 9.29 -4.67 6.26
C VAL A 144 9.60 -3.23 5.88
N THR A 145 8.61 -2.34 5.97
CA THR A 145 8.77 -0.92 5.67
C THR A 145 9.79 -0.29 6.63
N LEU A 146 9.72 -0.61 7.93
CA LEU A 146 10.70 -0.16 8.92
C LEU A 146 12.14 -0.56 8.59
N ASN A 147 12.35 -1.82 8.22
CA ASN A 147 13.66 -2.33 7.81
C ASN A 147 14.17 -1.64 6.54
N PHE A 148 13.27 -1.35 5.60
CA PHE A 148 13.59 -0.60 4.39
C PHE A 148 14.03 0.84 4.71
N LEU A 149 13.32 1.56 5.58
CA LEU A 149 13.74 2.90 6.01
C LEU A 149 15.11 2.88 6.72
N ASN A 150 15.34 1.90 7.59
CA ASN A 150 16.64 1.75 8.26
C ASN A 150 17.77 1.52 7.25
N LEU A 151 17.52 0.72 6.21
CA LEU A 151 18.47 0.50 5.12
C LEU A 151 18.79 1.80 4.35
N LEU A 152 17.77 2.62 4.06
CA LEU A 152 17.99 3.92 3.39
C LEU A 152 18.83 4.87 4.24
N VAL A 153 18.63 4.88 5.56
CA VAL A 153 19.47 5.66 6.50
C VAL A 153 20.90 5.14 6.51
N ASP A 154 21.10 3.82 6.60
CA ASP A 154 22.43 3.20 6.61
C ASP A 154 23.22 3.46 5.33
N LYS A 155 22.52 3.50 4.19
CA LYS A 155 23.11 3.82 2.88
C LYS A 155 23.24 5.32 2.62
N LYS A 156 22.77 6.18 3.54
CA LYS A 156 22.73 7.65 3.39
C LYS A 156 22.00 8.08 2.11
N ARG A 157 20.93 7.38 1.74
CA ARG A 157 20.11 7.66 0.54
C ARG A 157 18.66 8.01 0.88
N ILE A 158 18.45 8.57 2.06
CA ILE A 158 17.13 8.97 2.54
C ILE A 158 16.52 10.10 1.70
N ASP A 159 17.35 10.89 1.02
CA ASP A 159 16.94 12.01 0.17
C ASP A 159 16.03 11.55 -0.99
N LEU A 160 16.24 10.32 -1.45
CA LEU A 160 15.51 9.68 -2.55
C LEU A 160 14.13 9.16 -2.13
N ILE A 161 13.75 9.24 -0.85
CA ILE A 161 12.51 8.63 -0.34
C ILE A 161 11.27 9.13 -1.08
N LYS A 162 11.23 10.42 -1.44
CA LYS A 162 10.12 11.03 -2.22
C LYS A 162 10.00 10.44 -3.62
N GLU A 163 11.12 10.11 -4.24
CA GLU A 163 11.17 9.52 -5.58
C GLU A 163 10.81 8.04 -5.53
N VAL A 164 11.38 7.31 -4.57
CA VAL A 164 11.08 5.90 -4.30
C VAL A 164 9.57 5.69 -4.05
N THR A 165 8.92 6.54 -3.26
CA THR A 165 7.47 6.44 -3.02
C THR A 165 6.66 6.57 -4.32
N LYS A 166 7.02 7.52 -5.19
CA LYS A 166 6.33 7.72 -6.47
C LYS A 166 6.53 6.55 -7.42
N GLU A 167 7.76 6.05 -7.53
CA GLU A 167 8.06 4.91 -8.39
C GLU A 167 7.41 3.62 -7.86
N PHE A 168 7.38 3.43 -6.54
CA PHE A 168 6.68 2.30 -5.93
C PHE A 168 5.18 2.32 -6.22
N GLU A 169 4.52 3.50 -6.20
CA GLU A 169 3.12 3.61 -6.63
C GLU A 169 2.92 3.16 -8.08
N VAL A 170 3.83 3.54 -8.98
CA VAL A 170 3.78 3.12 -10.39
C VAL A 170 3.91 1.60 -10.51
N ILE A 171 4.92 1.01 -9.86
CA ILE A 171 5.15 -0.44 -9.88
C ILE A 171 3.96 -1.19 -9.28
N TYR A 172 3.41 -0.72 -8.15
CA TYR A 172 2.22 -1.31 -7.53
C TYR A 172 1.02 -1.33 -8.50
N ASN A 173 0.79 -0.23 -9.22
CA ASN A 173 -0.29 -0.14 -10.19
C ASN A 173 -0.09 -1.10 -11.38
N GLU A 174 1.15 -1.30 -11.81
CA GLU A 174 1.49 -2.28 -12.86
C GLU A 174 1.27 -3.72 -12.39
N LEU A 175 1.68 -4.07 -11.17
CA LEU A 175 1.53 -5.42 -10.62
C LEU A 175 0.08 -5.81 -10.34
N THR A 176 -0.74 -4.84 -9.93
CA THR A 176 -2.16 -5.08 -9.59
C THR A 176 -3.10 -4.91 -10.78
N ASP A 177 -2.58 -4.59 -11.97
CA ASP A 177 -3.38 -4.14 -13.13
C ASP A 177 -4.37 -3.02 -12.74
N THR A 178 -3.95 -2.14 -11.82
CA THR A 178 -4.77 -1.03 -11.35
C THR A 178 -4.56 0.18 -12.24
N GLN A 179 -5.62 0.63 -12.89
CA GLN A 179 -5.56 1.84 -13.71
C GLN A 179 -5.84 3.08 -12.84
N VAL A 180 -4.91 4.03 -12.85
CA VAL A 180 -5.16 5.35 -12.26
C VAL A 180 -5.95 6.20 -13.26
N ALA A 181 -7.01 6.85 -12.78
CA ALA A 181 -7.81 7.79 -13.54
C ALA A 181 -7.97 9.10 -12.76
N THR A 182 -7.73 10.23 -13.43
CA THR A 182 -7.94 11.56 -12.85
C THR A 182 -9.27 12.10 -13.37
N VAL A 183 -10.19 12.39 -12.45
CA VAL A 183 -11.49 13.00 -12.79
C VAL A 183 -11.45 14.45 -12.38
N ILE A 184 -11.53 15.33 -13.36
CA ILE A 184 -11.57 16.78 -13.21
C ILE A 184 -13.02 17.23 -13.30
N SER A 185 -13.55 17.86 -12.27
CA SER A 185 -14.96 18.28 -12.22
C SER A 185 -15.14 19.69 -11.66
N ALA A 186 -16.20 20.35 -12.09
CA ALA A 186 -16.59 21.67 -11.59
C ALA A 186 -17.03 21.63 -10.11
N VAL A 187 -17.67 20.52 -9.73
CA VAL A 187 -18.25 20.30 -8.40
C VAL A 187 -17.74 18.97 -7.85
N LYS A 188 -17.70 18.85 -6.52
CA LYS A 188 -17.36 17.59 -5.85
C LYS A 188 -18.35 16.50 -6.23
N ILE A 189 -17.84 15.45 -6.86
CA ILE A 189 -18.62 14.28 -7.26
C ILE A 189 -18.93 13.44 -6.03
N GLU A 190 -20.17 12.96 -5.94
CA GLU A 190 -20.60 12.08 -4.86
C GLU A 190 -20.07 10.64 -5.04
N LYS A 191 -19.87 9.92 -3.93
CA LYS A 191 -19.41 8.52 -3.92
C LYS A 191 -20.17 7.58 -4.88
N PRO A 192 -21.53 7.61 -4.99
CA PRO A 192 -22.24 6.75 -5.94
C PRO A 192 -21.88 7.04 -7.40
N GLN A 193 -21.71 8.31 -7.76
CA GLN A 193 -21.33 8.70 -9.12
C GLN A 193 -19.90 8.26 -9.46
N LEU A 194 -18.97 8.37 -8.50
CA LEU A 194 -17.60 7.87 -8.66
C LEU A 194 -17.57 6.36 -8.91
N ALA A 195 -18.42 5.59 -8.23
CA ALA A 195 -18.51 4.15 -8.46
C ALA A 195 -19.02 3.81 -9.87
N LEU A 196 -19.96 4.60 -10.41
CA LEU A 196 -20.43 4.43 -11.79
C LEU A 196 -19.36 4.78 -12.81
N ILE A 197 -18.60 5.85 -12.57
CA ILE A 197 -17.46 6.26 -13.39
C ILE A 197 -16.38 5.17 -13.37
N ALA A 198 -16.05 4.64 -12.18
CA ALA A 198 -15.09 3.55 -12.02
C ALA A 198 -15.49 2.32 -12.86
N LYS A 199 -16.75 1.88 -12.76
CA LYS A 199 -17.26 0.74 -13.54
C LYS A 199 -17.15 0.96 -15.04
N LYS A 200 -17.49 2.17 -15.52
CA LYS A 200 -17.35 2.51 -16.95
C LYS A 200 -15.88 2.48 -17.40
N ILE A 201 -14.97 3.05 -16.61
CA ILE A 201 -13.54 3.03 -16.91
C ILE A 201 -12.99 1.60 -16.90
N GLN A 202 -13.42 0.77 -15.95
CA GLN A 202 -13.07 -0.66 -15.91
C GLN A 202 -13.50 -1.37 -17.19
N SER A 203 -14.74 -1.16 -17.66
CA SER A 203 -15.22 -1.75 -18.91
C SER A 203 -14.47 -1.25 -20.14
N LEU A 204 -14.05 0.03 -20.17
CA LEU A 204 -13.30 0.60 -21.29
C LEU A 204 -11.83 0.17 -21.31
N CYS A 205 -11.23 -0.05 -20.15
CA CYS A 205 -9.79 -0.34 -20.02
C CYS A 205 -9.51 -1.85 -19.91
N GLY A 206 -10.49 -2.66 -19.51
CA GLY A 206 -10.29 -4.08 -19.19
C GLY A 206 -9.45 -4.32 -17.92
N ALA A 207 -9.25 -3.27 -17.11
CA ALA A 207 -8.43 -3.34 -15.89
C ALA A 207 -9.21 -3.98 -14.72
N LYS A 208 -8.50 -4.68 -13.83
CA LYS A 208 -9.10 -5.33 -12.65
C LYS A 208 -9.57 -4.32 -11.63
N ASN A 209 -8.83 -3.23 -11.44
CA ASN A 209 -9.14 -2.19 -10.47
C ASN A 209 -8.88 -0.80 -11.03
N VAL A 210 -9.59 0.21 -10.51
CA VAL A 210 -9.44 1.62 -10.93
C VAL A 210 -9.33 2.50 -9.70
N ARG A 211 -8.21 3.22 -9.58
CA ARG A 211 -8.00 4.26 -8.56
C ARG A 211 -8.36 5.62 -9.15
N ILE A 212 -9.36 6.27 -8.59
CA ILE A 212 -9.82 7.58 -9.04
C ILE A 212 -9.21 8.69 -8.18
N LYS A 213 -8.52 9.64 -8.81
CA LYS A 213 -8.06 10.90 -8.21
C LYS A 213 -9.04 12.01 -8.61
N ASN A 214 -9.67 12.67 -7.63
CA ASN A 214 -10.63 13.74 -7.89
C ASN A 214 -9.93 15.10 -7.83
N VAL A 215 -10.04 15.88 -8.90
CA VAL A 215 -9.52 17.25 -8.98
C VAL A 215 -10.68 18.20 -9.24
N LEU A 216 -10.76 19.29 -8.46
CA LEU A 216 -11.78 20.31 -8.66
C LEU A 216 -11.20 21.44 -9.51
N ASP A 217 -11.87 21.71 -10.63
CA ASP A 217 -11.52 22.83 -11.51
C ASP A 217 -12.77 23.70 -11.76
N PRO A 218 -12.86 24.89 -11.16
CA PRO A 218 -14.00 25.79 -11.31
C PRO A 218 -14.07 26.45 -12.69
N THR A 219 -13.06 26.29 -13.56
CA THR A 219 -13.12 26.79 -14.94
C THR A 219 -14.11 25.98 -15.81
N LEU A 220 -14.47 24.78 -15.36
CA LEU A 220 -15.52 23.98 -15.96
C LEU A 220 -16.89 24.51 -15.50
N ILE A 221 -17.74 24.88 -16.45
CA ILE A 221 -19.10 25.38 -16.15
C ILE A 221 -19.96 24.26 -15.57
N ALA A 222 -19.91 23.08 -16.20
CA ALA A 222 -20.62 21.87 -15.78
C ALA A 222 -20.01 20.63 -16.46
N GLY A 223 -20.24 19.46 -15.86
CA GLY A 223 -19.73 18.17 -16.33
C GLY A 223 -18.39 17.79 -15.71
N PHE A 224 -17.71 16.82 -16.33
CA PHE A 224 -16.41 16.32 -15.87
C PHE A 224 -15.55 15.84 -17.05
N ILE A 225 -14.24 15.84 -16.83
CA ILE A 225 -13.23 15.30 -17.74
C ILE A 225 -12.55 14.14 -17.03
N VAL A 226 -12.46 12.99 -17.69
CA VAL A 226 -11.75 11.83 -17.17
C VAL A 226 -10.49 11.62 -17.98
N GLN A 227 -9.33 11.71 -17.34
CA GLN A 227 -8.06 11.29 -17.92
C GLN A 227 -7.68 9.91 -17.40
N TYR A 228 -7.33 8.98 -18.28
CA TYR A 228 -6.95 7.61 -17.94
C TYR A 228 -5.91 7.05 -18.93
N GLY A 229 -5.30 5.93 -18.57
CA GLY A 229 -4.21 5.29 -19.32
C GLY A 229 -2.87 5.41 -18.59
N LYS A 230 -1.94 4.49 -18.87
CA LYS A 230 -0.62 4.43 -18.22
C LYS A 230 0.15 5.75 -18.31
N ASP A 231 0.00 6.45 -19.44
CA ASP A 231 0.67 7.73 -19.72
C ASP A 231 -0.30 8.93 -19.71
N GLY A 232 -1.54 8.75 -19.25
CA GLY A 232 -2.57 9.81 -19.29
C GLY A 232 -2.99 10.26 -20.69
N SER A 233 -2.68 9.47 -21.72
CA SER A 233 -2.92 9.82 -23.13
C SER A 233 -4.40 9.81 -23.54
N ARG A 234 -5.26 9.08 -22.80
CA ARG A 234 -6.68 9.00 -23.10
C ARG A 234 -7.44 9.96 -22.20
N TYR A 235 -8.29 10.77 -22.80
CA TYR A 235 -9.20 11.65 -22.10
C TYR A 235 -10.62 11.49 -22.65
N ILE A 236 -11.60 11.49 -21.76
CA ILE A 236 -13.01 11.59 -22.08
C ILE A 236 -13.48 12.93 -21.54
N ASP A 237 -13.80 13.84 -22.45
CA ASP A 237 -14.36 15.14 -22.12
C ASP A 237 -15.89 15.10 -22.23
N MET A 238 -16.56 15.20 -21.08
CA MET A 238 -18.01 15.35 -20.95
C MET A 238 -18.36 16.69 -20.28
N SER A 239 -17.49 17.71 -20.46
CA SER A 239 -17.76 19.07 -19.99
C SER A 239 -18.70 19.81 -20.95
N VAL A 240 -19.54 20.68 -20.39
CA VAL A 240 -20.43 21.54 -21.17
C VAL A 240 -19.62 22.54 -22.01
N LYS A 241 -18.49 23.02 -21.47
CA LYS A 241 -17.55 23.89 -22.19
C LYS A 241 -17.08 23.24 -23.49
N GLY A 242 -16.56 22.01 -23.41
CA GLY A 242 -16.11 21.28 -24.60
C GLY A 242 -17.23 20.97 -25.60
N GLN A 243 -18.48 20.79 -25.12
CA GLN A 243 -19.63 20.64 -26.01
C GLN A 243 -19.97 21.93 -26.77
N LEU A 244 -19.94 23.08 -26.09
CA LEU A 244 -20.16 24.39 -26.72
C LEU A 244 -19.07 24.73 -27.74
N ASP A 245 -17.80 24.45 -27.40
CA ASP A 245 -16.67 24.68 -28.31
C ASP A 245 -16.79 23.82 -29.58
N LYS A 246 -17.21 22.55 -29.44
CA LYS A 246 -17.49 21.67 -30.58
C LYS A 246 -18.61 22.23 -31.46
N LEU A 247 -19.70 22.71 -30.87
CA LEU A 247 -20.79 23.32 -31.64
C LEU A 247 -20.33 24.57 -32.38
N ALA A 248 -19.61 25.49 -31.71
CA ALA A 248 -19.07 26.69 -32.33
C ALA A 248 -18.16 26.37 -33.53
N SER A 249 -17.29 25.35 -33.39
CA SER A 249 -16.42 24.90 -34.48
C SER A 249 -17.18 24.31 -35.67
N GLN A 250 -18.29 23.61 -35.42
CA GLN A 250 -19.14 23.04 -36.47
C GLN A 250 -19.84 24.14 -37.27
N PHE A 251 -20.34 25.18 -36.61
CA PHE A 251 -20.94 26.33 -37.29
C PHE A 251 -19.90 27.11 -38.11
N ALA A 252 -18.73 27.38 -37.54
CA ALA A 252 -17.65 28.05 -38.25
C ALA A 252 -17.16 27.26 -39.48
N ALA A 253 -17.07 25.94 -39.37
CA ALA A 253 -16.71 25.07 -40.50
C ALA A 253 -17.82 25.03 -41.58
N ALA A 254 -19.09 25.04 -41.18
CA ALA A 254 -20.21 25.08 -42.11
C ALA A 254 -20.24 26.37 -42.93
N GLU A 255 -19.95 27.53 -42.32
CA GLU A 255 -19.86 28.82 -43.03
C GLU A 255 -18.76 28.83 -44.10
N GLN A 256 -17.61 28.22 -43.83
CA GLN A 256 -16.50 28.14 -44.79
C GLN A 256 -16.85 27.25 -46.00
N SER A 257 -17.61 26.17 -45.78
CA SER A 257 -18.04 25.28 -46.87
C SER A 257 -19.14 25.88 -47.76
N ALA A 258 -19.86 26.90 -47.29
CA ALA A 258 -20.91 27.59 -48.06
C ALA A 258 -20.36 28.75 -48.91
N THR A 259 -19.11 29.15 -48.70
CA THR A 259 -18.48 30.28 -49.40
C THR A 259 -17.47 29.82 -50.48
N ALA A 260 -17.26 28.51 -50.61
CA ALA A 260 -16.46 27.86 -51.65
C ALA A 260 -17.37 27.20 -52.70
#